data_AF-A0A7G2CPH6-F1
#
_entry.id   AF-A0A7G2CPH6-F1
#
_cell.length_a   1.000
_cell.length_b   1.000
_cell.length_c   1.000
_cell.angle_alpha   90.00
_cell.angle_beta   90.00
_cell.angle_gamma   90.00
#
_symmetry.space_group_name_H-M   'P 1'
#
loop_
_entity.id
_entity.type
_entity.pdbx_description
1 polymer ?
#
loop_
_entity_poly.entity_id
_entity_poly.type
_entity_poly.pdbx_seq_one_letter_code
_entity_poly.pdbx_strand_id
1 'polypeptide(L)'
;MGSMYGNQMGNGSMYGFSNNGSQMNMGSMYSQGGMGSLYGLGGMGSMYRPVGSMYGMGGAGQTSAYNFAAQWGSLANMSQQTGEMSEDGRRSSISGKGGFGKNSKITTEDLCPNIGTFEDGRPIKRSGKRGGNRLYSKDKNDTTAPVVTSSSQASAMTIKRKTSGSSFQSAATRSTGTTATTKDGKTRAKVPANFDVHTLLVVGQDKGSYVTVRDPNAVVFQSGGKKETFECDEALEQTSDSEDVDSVLLSGLRGNWFGGHNSSLLVAAGKGKTEASYNLARGFIDTCLQRLETNEKDASTVFDITITMCAIKNGDTGKDLLGSGDYKKLKLASSPIYGPCLNDLTTKTTKKSAETLKVFNGGLSAAKDKKDIICAFLVLKQIKKVGSGTEVHLSSLCVALFQEEVANLVSLKDKSSSSPHKLFRYALGGPSVCCSALCVSNSDEKARDGLEAERKVREVKNREPRSGNVKKFIGYTEKEIARQKEKLSSASDSEKKSIEKRVASMESMVKDAQEMQDNPEKTAPKGYAM
;
A
#
# COMPACT_ATOMS: atom_id res chain seq x y z
N MET A 1 -41.77 -19.96 54.23
CA MET A 1 -42.35 -18.63 54.50
C MET A 1 -41.65 -17.65 53.57
N GLY A 2 -42.21 -17.07 52.53
CA GLY A 2 -43.54 -17.10 51.94
C GLY A 2 -43.60 -15.87 51.03
N SER A 3 -43.85 -16.08 49.73
CA SER A 3 -44.51 -15.17 48.77
C SER A 3 -43.92 -13.76 48.52
N MET A 4 -44.22 -13.03 47.45
CA MET A 4 -44.76 -13.21 46.09
C MET A 4 -44.91 -11.77 45.55
N TYR A 5 -44.77 -11.60 44.23
CA TYR A 5 -45.54 -10.72 43.32
C TYR A 5 -46.09 -9.33 43.73
N GLY A 6 -46.07 -8.41 42.75
CA GLY A 6 -47.01 -7.29 42.62
C GLY A 6 -46.30 -6.00 42.21
N ASN A 7 -46.08 -5.69 40.93
CA ASN A 7 -47.03 -5.23 39.90
C ASN A 7 -47.56 -3.79 40.13
N GLN A 8 -47.60 -3.04 39.02
CA GLN A 8 -48.59 -2.02 38.66
C GLN A 8 -48.33 -0.51 38.92
N MET A 9 -48.08 0.17 37.78
CA MET A 9 -48.64 1.44 37.26
C MET A 9 -49.17 2.55 38.19
N GLY A 10 -48.92 3.80 37.76
CA GLY A 10 -49.73 4.98 38.11
C GLY A 10 -48.87 6.25 38.21
N ASN A 11 -48.57 6.95 37.10
CA ASN A 11 -49.31 8.08 36.55
C ASN A 11 -49.52 9.29 37.50
N GLY A 12 -48.94 10.44 37.11
CA GLY A 12 -49.60 11.75 37.20
C GLY A 12 -49.17 12.73 38.30
N SER A 13 -48.49 13.81 37.90
CA SER A 13 -48.78 15.24 38.21
C SER A 13 -47.53 16.07 37.86
N MET A 14 -47.53 17.06 36.95
CA MET A 14 -48.30 18.31 36.82
C MET A 14 -47.78 19.42 37.76
N TYR A 15 -47.73 20.66 37.23
CA TYR A 15 -47.06 21.91 37.68
C TYR A 15 -45.60 22.07 37.21
N GLY A 16 -45.17 23.16 36.55
CA GLY A 16 -45.83 24.40 36.14
C GLY A 16 -44.79 25.44 35.67
N PHE A 17 -45.27 26.41 34.87
CA PHE A 17 -44.72 27.75 34.60
C PHE A 17 -43.59 27.98 33.57
N SER A 18 -44.05 28.51 32.42
CA SER A 18 -43.65 29.78 31.77
C SER A 18 -42.19 30.06 31.42
N ASN A 19 -41.89 30.23 30.12
CA ASN A 19 -41.77 31.59 29.57
C ASN A 19 -41.76 31.64 28.01
N ASN A 20 -42.59 32.55 27.50
CA ASN A 20 -42.54 33.38 26.29
C ASN A 20 -41.72 33.03 25.02
N GLY A 21 -42.45 33.09 23.89
CA GLY A 21 -42.10 33.84 22.68
C GLY A 21 -41.19 33.11 21.69
N SER A 22 -41.51 32.94 20.40
CA SER A 22 -42.32 33.77 19.51
C SER A 22 -42.61 33.00 18.21
N GLN A 23 -43.68 33.44 17.57
CA GLN A 23 -44.36 32.95 16.38
C GLN A 23 -43.47 32.87 15.12
N MET A 24 -43.70 31.85 14.29
CA MET A 24 -44.02 31.88 12.83
C MET A 24 -44.38 30.45 12.41
N ASN A 25 -45.67 30.06 12.41
CA ASN A 25 -46.59 29.99 11.25
C ASN A 25 -45.98 29.28 10.01
N MET A 26 -46.24 27.98 9.78
CA MET A 26 -47.35 27.41 8.96
C MET A 26 -47.50 28.09 7.59
N GLY A 27 -47.61 27.41 6.44
CA GLY A 27 -47.81 26.00 6.20
C GLY A 27 -47.84 25.71 4.69
N SER A 28 -47.84 24.42 4.39
CA SER A 28 -47.94 23.81 3.06
C SER A 28 -49.31 24.04 2.41
N MET A 29 -49.37 24.24 1.09
CA MET A 29 -50.59 24.03 0.30
C MET A 29 -50.27 23.45 -1.09
N TYR A 30 -50.84 22.26 -1.32
CA TYR A 30 -51.17 21.70 -2.62
C TYR A 30 -52.36 22.47 -3.23
N SER A 31 -52.30 22.77 -4.53
CA SER A 31 -53.46 22.98 -5.42
C SER A 31 -52.91 23.06 -6.87
N GLN A 32 -53.10 22.06 -7.72
CA GLN A 32 -54.27 21.78 -8.57
C GLN A 32 -54.52 22.86 -9.65
N GLY A 33 -54.41 22.45 -10.92
CA GLY A 33 -55.10 23.09 -12.05
C GLY A 33 -54.25 23.37 -13.29
N GLY A 34 -54.56 22.71 -14.41
CA GLY A 34 -54.10 23.14 -15.74
C GLY A 34 -54.07 22.07 -16.83
N MET A 35 -55.24 21.73 -17.39
CA MET A 35 -55.47 20.81 -18.51
C MET A 35 -54.96 21.32 -19.88
N GLY A 36 -54.45 20.39 -20.69
CA GLY A 36 -54.71 20.23 -22.14
C GLY A 36 -53.63 20.78 -23.10
N SER A 37 -53.34 20.19 -24.26
CA SER A 37 -53.91 19.01 -24.94
C SER A 37 -53.08 18.67 -26.21
N LEU A 38 -52.82 17.37 -26.43
CA LEU A 38 -52.92 16.59 -27.68
C LEU A 38 -52.08 16.82 -28.98
N TYR A 39 -51.56 15.66 -29.44
CA TYR A 39 -51.15 15.18 -30.77
C TYR A 39 -49.80 15.60 -31.40
N GLY A 40 -49.02 14.58 -31.78
CA GLY A 40 -47.91 14.71 -32.74
C GLY A 40 -47.06 13.45 -32.88
N LEU A 41 -47.39 12.63 -33.88
CA LEU A 41 -46.75 11.37 -34.28
C LEU A 41 -45.24 11.48 -34.60
N GLY A 42 -44.59 10.32 -34.57
CA GLY A 42 -43.16 10.12 -34.81
C GLY A 42 -42.61 10.52 -36.18
N GLY A 43 -41.28 10.54 -36.26
CA GLY A 43 -40.52 10.77 -37.48
C GLY A 43 -39.03 10.50 -37.25
N MET A 44 -38.50 9.55 -38.03
CA MET A 44 -37.07 9.23 -38.19
C MET A 44 -36.28 10.44 -38.67
N GLY A 45 -35.00 10.55 -38.28
CA GLY A 45 -34.01 11.21 -39.13
C GLY A 45 -32.79 11.83 -38.46
N SER A 46 -31.62 11.56 -39.06
CA SER A 46 -30.33 12.25 -38.95
C SER A 46 -29.44 11.87 -37.77
N MET A 47 -28.37 11.07 -37.89
CA MET A 47 -27.14 11.22 -38.69
C MET A 47 -26.40 12.55 -38.48
N TYR A 48 -25.14 12.42 -38.01
CA TYR A 48 -24.00 13.35 -37.95
C TYR A 48 -23.63 14.11 -36.64
N ARG A 49 -22.50 13.61 -36.07
CA ARG A 49 -21.36 14.30 -35.36
C ARG A 49 -21.46 14.64 -33.87
N PRO A 50 -20.33 14.83 -33.14
CA PRO A 50 -18.98 14.24 -33.29
C PRO A 50 -18.42 13.65 -31.97
N VAL A 51 -17.28 12.98 -32.11
CA VAL A 51 -16.44 12.41 -31.05
C VAL A 51 -15.93 13.55 -30.13
N GLY A 52 -16.40 13.56 -28.88
CA GLY A 52 -16.02 14.53 -27.84
C GLY A 52 -15.11 13.89 -26.80
N SER A 53 -13.90 14.44 -26.68
CA SER A 53 -12.81 14.07 -25.77
C SER A 53 -13.25 13.91 -24.31
N MET A 54 -12.91 12.76 -23.73
CA MET A 54 -13.17 12.39 -22.34
C MET A 54 -12.05 12.91 -21.43
N TYR A 55 -11.88 14.24 -21.38
CA TYR A 55 -11.09 14.95 -20.35
C TYR A 55 -11.82 16.23 -19.95
N GLY A 56 -12.95 16.04 -19.26
CA GLY A 56 -13.67 17.12 -18.60
C GLY A 56 -13.07 17.38 -17.22
N MET A 57 -12.12 18.33 -17.16
CA MET A 57 -11.79 19.03 -15.92
C MET A 57 -13.03 19.82 -15.47
N GLY A 58 -13.56 19.47 -14.30
CA GLY A 58 -14.64 20.20 -13.66
C GLY A 58 -14.20 20.75 -12.31
N GLY A 59 -14.34 22.07 -12.14
CA GLY A 59 -14.62 22.69 -10.84
C GLY A 59 -13.49 23.51 -10.23
N ALA A 60 -13.45 24.79 -10.59
CA ALA A 60 -12.73 25.82 -9.86
C ALA A 60 -13.36 26.05 -8.47
N GLY A 61 -12.53 26.02 -7.43
CA GLY A 61 -12.93 26.35 -6.06
C GLY A 61 -12.07 25.65 -5.01
N GLN A 62 -11.16 26.40 -4.39
CA GLN A 62 -10.22 25.98 -3.34
C GLN A 62 -9.13 24.98 -3.75
N THR A 63 -7.94 25.52 -4.06
CA THR A 63 -6.68 24.78 -4.05
C THR A 63 -6.35 24.35 -2.61
N SER A 64 -6.85 23.18 -2.21
CA SER A 64 -6.44 22.54 -0.94
C SER A 64 -5.14 21.74 -1.15
N ALA A 65 -4.34 21.59 -0.10
CA ALA A 65 -3.05 20.89 -0.16
C ALA A 65 -3.16 19.38 -0.47
N TYR A 66 -4.40 18.86 -0.61
CA TYR A 66 -4.72 17.58 -1.22
C TYR A 66 -4.20 17.44 -2.66
N ASN A 67 -4.25 18.50 -3.47
CA ASN A 67 -3.69 18.48 -4.82
C ASN A 67 -2.16 18.36 -4.80
N PHE A 68 -1.50 18.88 -3.76
CA PHE A 68 -0.04 18.81 -3.67
C PHE A 68 0.42 17.37 -3.48
N ALA A 69 -0.11 16.65 -2.49
CA ALA A 69 0.26 15.24 -2.25
C ALA A 69 -0.16 14.27 -3.38
N ALA A 70 -1.28 14.55 -4.05
CA ALA A 70 -1.73 13.79 -5.23
C ALA A 70 -0.89 14.08 -6.48
N GLN A 71 -0.43 15.33 -6.66
CA GLN A 71 0.46 15.73 -7.75
C GLN A 71 1.81 14.98 -7.66
N TRP A 72 2.37 14.79 -6.46
CA TRP A 72 3.54 13.91 -6.27
C TRP A 72 3.26 12.43 -6.57
N GLY A 73 2.00 11.99 -6.53
CA GLY A 73 1.57 10.65 -6.94
C GLY A 73 1.50 10.46 -8.44
N SER A 74 1.37 11.55 -9.20
CA SER A 74 1.34 11.52 -10.67
C SER A 74 2.76 11.65 -11.26
N LEU A 75 3.63 12.46 -10.63
CA LEU A 75 4.94 12.78 -11.18
C LEU A 75 6.00 11.66 -10.99
N ALA A 76 5.84 10.76 -10.02
CA ALA A 76 6.74 9.62 -9.82
C ALA A 76 6.55 8.50 -10.88
N ASN A 77 5.38 8.44 -11.55
CA ASN A 77 5.09 7.42 -12.56
C ASN A 77 5.64 7.75 -13.96
N MET A 78 6.17 8.96 -14.18
CA MET A 78 6.73 9.34 -15.48
C MET A 78 8.18 8.92 -15.70
N SER A 79 8.92 8.48 -14.68
CA SER A 79 10.36 8.25 -14.79
C SER A 79 10.82 6.80 -15.00
N GLN A 80 9.91 5.84 -15.16
CA GLN A 80 10.30 4.47 -15.58
C GLN A 80 10.43 4.31 -17.11
N GLN A 81 10.20 5.38 -17.89
CA GLN A 81 10.13 5.31 -19.34
C GLN A 81 11.03 6.32 -20.07
N THR A 82 12.25 6.55 -19.57
CA THR A 82 13.32 7.18 -20.36
C THR A 82 14.68 6.66 -19.88
N GLY A 83 15.14 5.55 -20.48
CA GLY A 83 16.53 5.13 -20.37
C GLY A 83 17.35 5.84 -21.44
N GLU A 84 18.00 6.94 -21.08
CA GLU A 84 19.11 7.49 -21.85
C GLU A 84 20.42 6.90 -21.33
N MET A 85 21.10 6.18 -22.21
CA MET A 85 22.47 5.70 -22.01
C MET A 85 23.41 6.90 -22.10
N SER A 86 24.16 7.13 -21.02
CA SER A 86 25.39 7.92 -21.09
C SER A 86 26.50 7.03 -21.68
N GLU A 87 27.02 7.47 -22.82
CA GLU A 87 28.37 7.15 -23.28
C GLU A 87 29.35 7.64 -22.21
N ASP A 88 29.97 6.70 -21.49
CA ASP A 88 31.40 6.76 -21.21
C ASP A 88 31.84 5.46 -20.54
N GLY A 89 32.45 4.60 -21.35
CA GLY A 89 33.02 3.34 -20.92
C GLY A 89 34.30 3.57 -20.13
N ARG A 90 34.25 3.36 -18.81
CA ARG A 90 35.43 2.97 -18.02
C ARG A 90 35.04 1.90 -16.99
N ARG A 91 35.31 0.65 -17.35
CA ARG A 91 35.35 -0.48 -16.42
C ARG A 91 36.62 -0.36 -15.58
N SER A 92 36.48 -0.19 -14.27
CA SER A 92 37.56 -0.41 -13.30
C SER A 92 37.27 -1.70 -12.53
N SER A 93 38.13 -2.68 -12.78
CA SER A 93 38.28 -3.93 -12.02
C SER A 93 38.85 -3.65 -10.64
N ILE A 94 38.17 -4.07 -9.57
CA ILE A 94 38.77 -4.27 -8.26
C ILE A 94 38.45 -5.69 -7.80
N SER A 95 39.43 -6.56 -7.98
CA SER A 95 39.63 -7.78 -7.22
C SER A 95 40.35 -7.40 -5.92
N GLY A 96 39.68 -7.52 -4.78
CA GLY A 96 40.26 -7.33 -3.46
C GLY A 96 39.95 -8.52 -2.57
N LYS A 97 40.92 -9.42 -2.41
CA LYS A 97 40.91 -10.48 -1.39
C LYS A 97 40.84 -9.86 0.01
N GLY A 98 39.83 -10.21 0.78
CA GLY A 98 39.73 -9.95 2.22
C GLY A 98 38.79 -10.97 2.85
N GLY A 99 39.28 -11.72 3.84
CA GLY A 99 38.71 -12.98 4.30
C GLY A 99 37.31 -12.89 4.91
N PHE A 100 36.44 -13.83 4.51
CA PHE A 100 35.18 -14.11 5.19
C PHE A 100 35.43 -15.06 6.37
N GLY A 101 35.00 -14.65 7.55
CA GLY A 101 34.94 -15.49 8.73
C GLY A 101 34.06 -16.72 8.49
N LYS A 102 34.59 -17.89 8.82
CA LYS A 102 33.86 -19.15 8.85
C LYS A 102 32.82 -19.07 9.97
N ASN A 103 31.55 -18.82 9.63
CA ASN A 103 30.31 -19.30 10.29
C ASN A 103 29.08 -18.40 10.09
N SER A 104 28.85 -17.91 8.87
CA SER A 104 27.54 -17.34 8.50
C SER A 104 26.99 -18.06 7.27
N LYS A 105 25.96 -18.90 7.49
CA LYS A 105 25.09 -19.36 6.39
C LYS A 105 24.16 -18.20 6.04
N ILE A 106 24.60 -17.34 5.14
CA ILE A 106 23.70 -16.44 4.42
C ILE A 106 22.94 -17.30 3.41
N THR A 107 21.63 -17.46 3.55
CA THR A 107 20.85 -18.15 2.52
C THR A 107 20.59 -17.20 1.36
N THR A 108 20.45 -17.74 0.15
CA THR A 108 20.12 -16.97 -1.06
C THR A 108 18.81 -16.19 -0.97
N GLU A 109 17.96 -16.49 0.03
CA GLU A 109 16.74 -15.73 0.31
C GLU A 109 17.02 -14.36 0.97
N ASP A 110 18.22 -14.14 1.55
CA ASP A 110 18.57 -12.91 2.29
C ASP A 110 19.24 -11.81 1.45
N LEU A 111 19.69 -12.10 0.22
CA LEU A 111 20.53 -11.16 -0.54
C LEU A 111 19.81 -10.38 -1.65
N CYS A 112 18.61 -10.80 -2.08
CA CYS A 112 17.81 -10.09 -3.09
C CYS A 112 16.33 -10.48 -2.97
N PRO A 113 15.35 -9.56 -3.04
CA PRO A 113 14.02 -9.96 -3.47
C PRO A 113 14.16 -10.54 -4.87
N ASN A 114 13.59 -11.73 -5.05
CA ASN A 114 13.61 -12.55 -6.24
C ASN A 114 13.20 -11.74 -7.48
N ILE A 115 14.15 -11.10 -8.18
CA ILE A 115 13.97 -10.71 -9.58
C ILE A 115 13.99 -12.03 -10.33
N GLY A 116 12.80 -12.51 -10.67
CA GLY A 116 12.60 -13.82 -11.26
C GLY A 116 13.60 -14.11 -12.38
N THR A 117 14.19 -15.30 -12.31
CA THR A 117 14.84 -15.94 -13.45
C THR A 117 13.87 -15.90 -14.64
N PHE A 118 14.27 -15.17 -15.69
CA PHE A 118 13.51 -15.05 -16.94
C PHE A 118 13.49 -16.39 -17.68
N GLU A 119 12.59 -17.31 -17.32
CA GLU A 119 12.32 -18.50 -18.12
C GLU A 119 11.25 -18.26 -19.21
N ASP A 120 10.51 -17.14 -19.17
CA ASP A 120 9.47 -16.78 -20.14
C ASP A 120 9.82 -15.58 -21.04
N GLY A 121 11.10 -15.45 -21.41
CA GLY A 121 11.54 -14.46 -22.39
C GLY A 121 11.02 -14.77 -23.79
N ARG A 122 9.90 -14.18 -24.21
CA ARG A 122 9.48 -14.20 -25.63
C ARG A 122 10.57 -13.51 -26.48
N PRO A 123 11.11 -14.16 -27.53
CA PRO A 123 12.09 -13.51 -28.39
C PRO A 123 11.44 -12.35 -29.14
N ILE A 124 11.90 -11.14 -28.87
CA ILE A 124 11.54 -9.95 -29.64
C ILE A 124 12.12 -10.12 -31.04
N LYS A 125 11.27 -10.39 -32.03
CA LYS A 125 11.66 -10.34 -33.44
C LYS A 125 12.01 -8.89 -33.79
N ARG A 126 13.31 -8.60 -33.87
CA ARG A 126 13.80 -7.36 -34.50
C ARG A 126 13.47 -7.41 -35.99
N SER A 127 12.55 -6.56 -36.44
CA SER A 127 12.32 -6.31 -37.87
C SER A 127 13.53 -5.54 -38.42
N GLY A 128 14.42 -6.27 -39.10
CA GLY A 128 15.49 -5.64 -39.88
C GLY A 128 14.91 -4.92 -41.08
N LYS A 129 14.89 -3.58 -41.05
CA LYS A 129 14.81 -2.73 -42.25
C LYS A 129 15.28 -1.30 -41.96
N ARG A 130 16.61 -1.15 -41.92
CA ARG A 130 17.37 0.06 -42.29
C ARG A 130 18.64 -0.48 -42.93
N GLY A 131 18.86 -0.43 -44.25
CA GLY A 131 18.65 0.72 -45.13
C GLY A 131 19.89 1.60 -45.03
N GLY A 132 20.99 1.17 -45.65
CA GLY A 132 22.28 1.89 -45.63
C GLY A 132 23.17 1.41 -46.78
N ASN A 133 23.36 2.31 -47.75
CA ASN A 133 24.12 2.16 -48.99
C ASN A 133 25.53 1.56 -48.80
N ARG A 134 25.91 0.64 -49.69
CA ARG A 134 27.32 0.40 -50.01
C ARG A 134 27.57 0.65 -51.50
N LEU A 135 28.44 1.62 -51.73
CA LEU A 135 29.08 1.99 -52.99
C LEU A 135 30.02 0.88 -53.48
N TYR A 136 30.19 0.86 -54.80
CA TYR A 136 31.08 0.04 -55.61
C TYR A 136 32.53 -0.07 -55.09
N SER A 137 33.15 -1.24 -55.26
CA SER A 137 34.24 -1.42 -56.24
C SER A 137 34.62 -2.90 -56.36
N LYS A 138 35.27 -3.19 -57.48
CA LYS A 138 35.51 -4.46 -58.17
C LYS A 138 37.03 -4.63 -58.22
N ASP A 139 37.56 -5.82 -57.96
CA ASP A 139 38.80 -6.42 -58.52
C ASP A 139 39.07 -7.75 -57.80
N LYS A 140 39.05 -8.91 -58.46
CA LYS A 140 40.06 -9.60 -59.30
C LYS A 140 41.23 -10.25 -58.51
N ASN A 141 41.30 -11.58 -58.66
CA ASN A 141 42.33 -12.60 -58.38
C ASN A 141 43.75 -12.11 -58.03
N ASP A 142 44.43 -12.72 -57.04
CA ASP A 142 45.32 -13.88 -57.28
C ASP A 142 45.86 -14.55 -55.98
N THR A 143 46.39 -15.76 -56.17
CA THR A 143 46.91 -16.82 -55.28
C THR A 143 47.96 -16.50 -54.21
N THR A 144 47.87 -17.15 -53.03
CA THR A 144 48.82 -18.13 -52.41
C THR A 144 48.64 -18.23 -50.87
N ALA A 145 48.81 -19.45 -50.31
CA ALA A 145 48.36 -19.97 -49.01
C ALA A 145 49.35 -19.73 -47.82
N PRO A 146 49.25 -20.38 -46.62
CA PRO A 146 48.19 -21.15 -45.93
C PRO A 146 48.01 -20.77 -44.42
N VAL A 147 47.20 -21.58 -43.67
CA VAL A 147 47.16 -21.87 -42.19
C VAL A 147 45.67 -21.93 -41.72
N VAL A 148 44.97 -23.09 -41.68
CA VAL A 148 44.91 -24.15 -40.63
C VAL A 148 44.38 -23.55 -39.29
N THR A 149 43.24 -23.88 -38.66
CA THR A 149 42.48 -25.15 -38.52
C THR A 149 41.10 -24.93 -37.87
N SER A 150 40.23 -25.96 -38.00
CA SER A 150 39.07 -26.36 -37.16
C SER A 150 37.76 -25.60 -37.41
N SER A 151 36.57 -26.20 -37.51
CA SER A 151 36.11 -27.57 -37.23
C SER A 151 34.76 -27.78 -37.95
N SER A 152 34.62 -28.89 -38.67
CA SER A 152 33.38 -29.34 -39.30
C SER A 152 32.85 -30.54 -38.55
N GLN A 153 31.56 -30.53 -38.15
CA GLN A 153 30.55 -31.42 -38.73
C GLN A 153 29.20 -31.21 -38.03
N ALA A 154 28.22 -30.86 -38.87
CA ALA A 154 26.80 -30.86 -38.58
C ALA A 154 26.20 -32.19 -39.02
N SER A 155 25.11 -32.59 -38.35
CA SER A 155 24.06 -33.40 -38.96
C SER A 155 22.71 -32.88 -38.49
N ALA A 156 21.99 -32.26 -39.41
CA ALA A 156 20.59 -31.88 -39.30
C ALA A 156 19.70 -33.07 -39.68
N MET A 157 18.54 -33.19 -39.03
CA MET A 157 17.38 -33.85 -39.60
C MET A 157 16.13 -32.97 -39.43
N THR A 158 15.26 -33.12 -40.41
CA THR A 158 14.35 -32.11 -40.96
C THR A 158 12.89 -32.44 -40.63
N ILE A 159 12.15 -31.44 -40.11
CA ILE A 159 10.75 -31.03 -40.37
C ILE A 159 9.61 -32.08 -40.35
N LYS A 160 8.57 -31.81 -39.54
CA LYS A 160 7.17 -31.70 -40.03
C LYS A 160 6.28 -30.81 -39.15
N ARG A 161 5.73 -29.76 -39.76
CA ARG A 161 4.66 -28.88 -39.24
C ARG A 161 3.30 -29.57 -39.37
N LYS A 162 2.37 -29.24 -38.46
CA LYS A 162 0.97 -29.01 -38.83
C LYS A 162 0.40 -27.85 -38.01
N THR A 163 -0.05 -26.83 -38.72
CA THR A 163 -0.79 -25.67 -38.25
C THR A 163 -2.28 -25.98 -38.24
N SER A 164 -2.98 -25.56 -37.19
CA SER A 164 -4.39 -25.15 -37.26
C SER A 164 -4.58 -24.01 -36.28
N GLY A 165 -4.87 -22.83 -36.82
CA GLY A 165 -5.14 -21.63 -36.04
C GLY A 165 -6.58 -21.61 -35.53
N SER A 166 -6.76 -20.98 -34.38
CA SER A 166 -8.00 -20.30 -34.03
C SER A 166 -7.66 -19.13 -33.11
N SER A 167 -8.02 -17.94 -33.59
CA SER A 167 -8.01 -16.66 -32.90
C SER A 167 -8.83 -16.69 -31.62
N PHE A 168 -8.25 -16.30 -30.49
CA PHE A 168 -9.01 -15.81 -29.33
C PHE A 168 -8.28 -14.66 -28.63
N GLN A 169 -9.00 -13.55 -28.53
CA GLN A 169 -8.70 -12.42 -27.65
C GLN A 169 -8.51 -12.94 -26.22
N SER A 170 -7.39 -12.59 -25.58
CA SER A 170 -7.17 -12.89 -24.16
C SER A 170 -7.14 -11.58 -23.38
N ALA A 171 -8.27 -11.26 -22.75
CA ALA A 171 -8.30 -10.43 -21.57
C ALA A 171 -7.37 -11.05 -20.52
N ALA A 172 -6.62 -10.22 -19.80
CA ALA A 172 -5.69 -10.66 -18.76
C ALA A 172 -6.46 -11.33 -17.60
N THR A 173 -6.55 -12.66 -17.65
CA THR A 173 -7.02 -13.49 -16.53
C THR A 173 -5.92 -13.47 -15.47
N ARG A 174 -6.26 -13.01 -14.24
CA ARG A 174 -5.41 -13.15 -13.06
C ARG A 174 -5.00 -14.63 -12.93
N SER A 175 -3.70 -14.91 -12.80
CA SER A 175 -3.24 -16.26 -12.47
C SER A 175 -3.79 -16.62 -11.10
N THR A 176 -4.65 -17.63 -11.05
CA THR A 176 -5.05 -18.34 -9.83
C THR A 176 -3.81 -18.84 -9.08
N GLY A 177 -3.87 -18.85 -7.75
CA GLY A 177 -2.73 -18.95 -6.82
C GLY A 177 -1.61 -19.90 -7.25
N THR A 178 -0.37 -19.40 -7.23
CA THR A 178 0.82 -20.23 -7.43
C THR A 178 1.29 -20.69 -6.05
N THR A 179 1.32 -21.99 -5.81
CA THR A 179 1.92 -22.55 -4.60
C THR A 179 3.41 -22.82 -4.84
N ALA A 180 4.21 -22.75 -3.78
CA ALA A 180 5.61 -23.13 -3.78
C ALA A 180 5.83 -24.23 -2.73
N THR A 181 6.53 -25.30 -3.10
CA THR A 181 6.95 -26.33 -2.14
C THR A 181 8.25 -25.88 -1.48
N THR A 182 8.25 -25.76 -0.15
CA THR A 182 9.48 -25.41 0.59
C THR A 182 10.41 -26.62 0.71
N LYS A 183 11.67 -26.36 1.10
CA LYS A 183 12.67 -27.40 1.39
C LYS A 183 12.21 -28.38 2.48
N ASP A 184 11.26 -27.97 3.32
CA ASP A 184 10.66 -28.78 4.39
C ASP A 184 9.44 -29.60 3.91
N GLY A 185 9.15 -29.59 2.60
CA GLY A 185 8.03 -30.32 2.00
C GLY A 185 6.64 -29.69 2.22
N LYS A 186 6.56 -28.53 2.90
CA LYS A 186 5.29 -27.82 3.11
C LYS A 186 4.94 -26.98 1.88
N THR A 187 3.68 -27.06 1.47
CA THR A 187 3.11 -26.18 0.43
C THR A 187 2.85 -24.80 1.04
N ARG A 188 3.45 -23.75 0.45
CA ARG A 188 3.24 -22.35 0.84
C ARG A 188 2.62 -21.55 -0.29
N ALA A 189 1.95 -20.46 0.06
CA ALA A 189 1.61 -19.43 -0.92
C ALA A 189 2.88 -18.82 -1.52
N LYS A 190 2.82 -18.43 -2.80
CA LYS A 190 3.86 -17.61 -3.42
C LYS A 190 3.59 -16.14 -3.13
N VAL A 191 4.64 -15.39 -2.82
CA VAL A 191 4.55 -13.92 -2.70
C VAL A 191 4.09 -13.34 -4.04
N PRO A 192 2.97 -12.61 -4.07
CA PRO A 192 2.53 -11.95 -5.30
C PRO A 192 3.55 -10.90 -5.76
N ALA A 193 3.80 -10.83 -7.07
CA ALA A 193 4.80 -9.93 -7.64
C ALA A 193 4.28 -8.51 -7.92
N ASN A 194 3.01 -8.24 -7.65
CA ASN A 194 2.38 -6.94 -7.87
C ASN A 194 2.14 -6.20 -6.55
N PHE A 195 1.74 -4.94 -6.66
CA PHE A 195 1.49 -4.09 -5.50
C PHE A 195 0.02 -4.01 -5.11
N ASP A 196 -0.88 -4.82 -5.67
CA ASP A 196 -2.29 -4.86 -5.23
C ASP A 196 -2.39 -5.11 -3.72
N VAL A 197 -3.53 -4.81 -3.12
CA VAL A 197 -3.74 -5.16 -1.71
C VAL A 197 -3.84 -6.67 -1.58
N HIS A 198 -2.93 -7.26 -0.81
CA HIS A 198 -2.85 -8.72 -0.60
C HIS A 198 -3.56 -9.12 0.68
N THR A 199 -4.26 -10.25 0.65
CA THR A 199 -5.04 -10.72 1.80
C THR A 199 -4.41 -11.92 2.52
N LEU A 200 -4.32 -11.81 3.84
CA LEU A 200 -3.84 -12.83 4.76
C LEU A 200 -5.00 -13.30 5.65
N LEU A 201 -5.36 -14.57 5.58
CA LEU A 201 -6.37 -15.17 6.45
C LEU A 201 -5.69 -16.03 7.51
N VAL A 202 -5.90 -15.72 8.78
CA VAL A 202 -5.38 -16.50 9.92
C VAL A 202 -6.55 -17.17 10.62
N VAL A 203 -6.63 -18.50 10.51
CA VAL A 203 -7.75 -19.30 11.04
C VAL A 203 -7.28 -20.05 12.30
N GLY A 204 -7.75 -19.57 13.46
CA GLY A 204 -7.55 -20.23 14.75
C GLY A 204 -8.35 -21.52 14.84
N GLN A 205 -7.69 -22.60 15.28
CA GLN A 205 -8.29 -23.93 15.40
C GLN A 205 -8.99 -24.11 16.75
N ASP A 206 -10.32 -24.09 16.73
CA ASP A 206 -11.20 -24.40 17.85
C ASP A 206 -12.06 -25.64 17.53
N LYS A 207 -13.06 -25.97 18.38
CA LYS A 207 -13.97 -27.13 18.18
C LYS A 207 -15.05 -26.89 17.11
N GLY A 208 -14.73 -26.15 16.05
CA GLY A 208 -15.66 -25.76 14.99
C GLY A 208 -15.25 -26.22 13.59
N SER A 209 -16.15 -26.03 12.61
CA SER A 209 -15.90 -26.32 11.19
C SER A 209 -16.59 -25.34 10.24
N TYR A 210 -16.94 -24.14 10.74
CA TYR A 210 -17.53 -23.08 9.93
C TYR A 210 -16.52 -22.48 8.95
N VAL A 211 -15.25 -22.41 9.32
CA VAL A 211 -14.16 -21.96 8.44
C VAL A 211 -13.08 -23.04 8.39
N THR A 212 -12.66 -23.44 7.20
CA THR A 212 -11.59 -24.42 7.00
C THR A 212 -10.60 -23.91 5.98
N VAL A 213 -9.30 -23.98 6.28
CA VAL A 213 -8.25 -23.69 5.29
C VAL A 213 -8.21 -24.85 4.31
N ARG A 214 -8.50 -24.58 3.04
CA ARG A 214 -8.50 -25.61 1.99
C ARG A 214 -7.10 -25.83 1.45
N ASP A 215 -6.43 -24.72 1.16
CA ASP A 215 -5.06 -24.65 0.63
C ASP A 215 -4.48 -23.27 0.98
N PRO A 216 -3.18 -23.01 0.73
CA PRO A 216 -2.57 -21.73 1.10
C PRO A 216 -3.18 -20.49 0.45
N ASN A 217 -4.10 -20.62 -0.50
CA ASN A 217 -4.73 -19.51 -1.23
C ASN A 217 -6.26 -19.51 -1.14
N ALA A 218 -6.85 -20.37 -0.30
CA ALA A 218 -8.29 -20.43 -0.17
C ALA A 218 -8.76 -20.95 1.20
N VAL A 219 -9.85 -20.36 1.68
CA VAL A 219 -10.63 -20.89 2.80
C VAL A 219 -12.04 -21.24 2.35
N VAL A 220 -12.64 -22.23 2.99
CA VAL A 220 -14.03 -22.63 2.79
C VAL A 220 -14.84 -22.22 4.01
N PHE A 221 -15.89 -21.45 3.79
CA PHE A 221 -16.91 -21.16 4.78
C PHE A 221 -18.10 -22.10 4.60
N GLN A 222 -18.59 -22.70 5.69
CA GLN A 222 -19.75 -23.58 5.68
C GLN A 222 -20.76 -23.15 6.74
N SER A 223 -21.99 -22.87 6.33
CA SER A 223 -23.12 -22.64 7.27
C SER A 223 -24.44 -23.07 6.63
N GLY A 224 -25.34 -23.65 7.44
CA GLY A 224 -26.67 -24.08 6.98
C GLY A 224 -26.64 -25.07 5.80
N GLY A 225 -25.62 -25.94 5.73
CA GLY A 225 -25.42 -26.89 4.63
C GLY A 225 -24.88 -26.29 3.32
N LYS A 226 -24.66 -24.98 3.25
CA LYS A 226 -24.05 -24.30 2.11
C LYS A 226 -22.55 -24.13 2.34
N LYS A 227 -21.76 -24.38 1.30
CA LYS A 227 -20.31 -24.14 1.26
C LYS A 227 -20.00 -23.02 0.29
N GLU A 228 -19.18 -22.07 0.71
CA GLU A 228 -18.69 -20.97 -0.10
C GLU A 228 -17.15 -20.92 0.01
N THR A 229 -16.44 -20.79 -1.12
CA THR A 229 -14.98 -20.68 -1.13
C THR A 229 -14.58 -19.20 -1.25
N PHE A 230 -13.62 -18.78 -0.45
CA PHE A 230 -13.03 -17.45 -0.46
C PHE A 230 -11.56 -17.57 -0.85
N GLU A 231 -11.19 -17.01 -1.99
CA GLU A 231 -9.80 -16.92 -2.43
C GLU A 231 -9.06 -15.81 -1.67
N CYS A 232 -7.81 -16.06 -1.34
CA CYS A 232 -6.89 -15.11 -0.70
C CYS A 232 -5.46 -15.30 -1.23
N ASP A 233 -4.57 -14.38 -0.87
CA ASP A 233 -3.16 -14.46 -1.26
C ASP A 233 -2.35 -15.34 -0.31
N GLU A 234 -2.78 -15.45 0.95
CA GLU A 234 -2.26 -16.42 1.91
C GLU A 234 -3.34 -16.81 2.94
N ALA A 235 -3.47 -18.11 3.23
CA ALA A 235 -4.28 -18.65 4.32
C ALA A 235 -3.44 -19.54 5.22
N LEU A 236 -3.54 -19.33 6.53
CA LEU A 236 -2.79 -20.04 7.55
C LEU A 236 -3.73 -20.60 8.62
N GLU A 237 -3.45 -21.81 9.07
CA GLU A 237 -4.03 -22.37 10.28
C GLU A 237 -3.14 -22.03 11.47
N GLN A 238 -3.75 -21.63 12.58
CA GLN A 238 -3.04 -21.30 13.80
C GLN A 238 -3.59 -22.15 14.96
N THR A 239 -2.70 -22.84 15.66
CA THR A 239 -3.07 -23.70 16.80
C THR A 239 -3.22 -22.92 18.09
N SER A 240 -2.55 -21.77 18.23
CA SER A 240 -2.77 -20.85 19.35
C SER A 240 -2.64 -19.38 18.93
N ASP A 241 -3.47 -18.51 19.51
CA ASP A 241 -3.43 -17.05 19.27
C ASP A 241 -2.11 -16.37 19.73
N SER A 242 -1.19 -17.13 20.35
CA SER A 242 0.13 -16.66 20.83
C SER A 242 1.31 -17.14 19.98
N GLU A 243 1.07 -18.00 18.98
CA GLU A 243 2.12 -18.49 18.10
C GLU A 243 2.53 -17.44 17.07
N ASP A 244 3.82 -17.36 16.77
CA ASP A 244 4.32 -16.51 15.70
C ASP A 244 3.75 -16.95 14.34
N VAL A 245 3.29 -15.96 13.57
CA VAL A 245 2.68 -16.21 12.26
C VAL A 245 3.76 -16.18 11.18
N ASP A 246 4.12 -17.37 10.69
CA ASP A 246 5.05 -17.56 9.57
C ASP A 246 4.36 -17.30 8.22
N SER A 247 4.17 -16.01 7.94
CA SER A 247 3.53 -15.52 6.71
C SER A 247 4.55 -15.01 5.70
N VAL A 248 4.41 -15.44 4.45
CA VAL A 248 5.21 -14.92 3.33
C VAL A 248 4.84 -13.48 3.00
N LEU A 249 3.58 -13.09 3.17
CA LEU A 249 3.12 -11.71 2.98
C LEU A 249 3.70 -10.77 4.02
N LEU A 250 3.70 -11.16 5.30
CA LEU A 250 4.33 -10.37 6.37
C LEU A 250 5.84 -10.25 6.16
N SER A 251 6.52 -11.33 5.75
CA SER A 251 7.94 -11.28 5.40
C SER A 251 8.22 -10.28 4.26
N GLY A 252 7.38 -10.29 3.20
CA GLY A 252 7.46 -9.35 2.09
C GLY A 252 7.18 -7.90 2.53
N LEU A 253 6.19 -7.68 3.39
CA LEU A 253 5.85 -6.37 3.95
C LEU A 253 7.03 -5.79 4.74
N ARG A 254 7.67 -6.60 5.60
CA ARG A 254 8.88 -6.22 6.34
C ARG A 254 10.02 -5.84 5.40
N GLY A 255 10.27 -6.65 4.37
CA GLY A 255 11.32 -6.38 3.37
C GLY A 255 11.13 -5.03 2.68
N ASN A 256 9.90 -4.70 2.30
CA ASN A 256 9.56 -3.41 1.71
C ASN A 256 9.75 -2.26 2.70
N TRP A 257 9.31 -2.42 3.94
CA TRP A 257 9.49 -1.40 4.96
C TRP A 257 10.99 -1.08 5.21
N PHE A 258 11.84 -2.11 5.30
CA PHE A 258 13.31 -1.94 5.44
C PHE A 258 13.99 -1.46 4.15
N GLY A 259 13.35 -1.68 3.01
CA GLY A 259 13.74 -1.13 1.71
C GLY A 259 13.51 0.37 1.58
N GLY A 260 12.89 1.00 2.59
CA GLY A 260 12.52 2.41 2.51
C GLY A 260 11.18 2.65 1.81
N HIS A 261 10.30 1.65 1.74
CA HIS A 261 8.98 1.78 1.13
C HIS A 261 7.88 1.90 2.18
N ASN A 262 6.85 2.70 1.84
CA ASN A 262 5.65 2.77 2.66
C ASN A 262 4.94 1.42 2.64
N SER A 263 4.58 0.98 3.84
CA SER A 263 4.01 -0.32 4.10
C SER A 263 2.77 -0.17 4.97
N SER A 264 1.79 -1.04 4.79
CA SER A 264 0.54 -1.00 5.54
C SER A 264 0.10 -2.40 5.93
N LEU A 265 -0.22 -2.56 7.21
CA LEU A 265 -0.84 -3.75 7.78
C LEU A 265 -2.20 -3.37 8.32
N LEU A 266 -3.26 -3.78 7.62
CA LEU A 266 -4.63 -3.63 8.06
C LEU A 266 -5.04 -4.95 8.70
N VAL A 267 -5.51 -4.95 9.94
CA VAL A 267 -5.90 -6.19 10.64
C VAL A 267 -7.30 -6.06 11.18
N ALA A 268 -8.18 -6.96 10.76
CA ALA A 268 -9.51 -7.12 11.32
C ALA A 268 -9.62 -8.46 12.07
N ALA A 269 -10.65 -8.56 12.89
CA ALA A 269 -10.96 -9.75 13.67
C ALA A 269 -12.38 -10.23 13.37
N GLY A 270 -12.53 -11.55 13.28
CA GLY A 270 -13.82 -12.21 13.46
C GLY A 270 -14.28 -12.13 14.92
N LYS A 271 -15.45 -12.71 15.18
CA LYS A 271 -16.09 -12.63 16.50
C LYS A 271 -15.18 -13.21 17.59
N GLY A 272 -14.89 -12.43 18.63
CA GLY A 272 -14.07 -12.84 19.76
C GLY A 272 -12.56 -12.93 19.47
N LYS A 273 -12.10 -12.54 18.28
CA LYS A 273 -10.69 -12.64 17.86
C LYS A 273 -9.94 -11.31 17.89
N THR A 274 -10.45 -10.32 18.63
CA THR A 274 -9.78 -9.01 18.81
C THR A 274 -8.34 -9.19 19.32
N GLU A 275 -8.12 -10.01 20.36
CA GLU A 275 -6.77 -10.21 20.92
C GLU A 275 -5.84 -10.92 19.92
N ALA A 276 -6.35 -11.86 19.11
CA ALA A 276 -5.58 -12.49 18.05
C ALA A 276 -5.11 -11.48 16.99
N SER A 277 -5.94 -10.49 16.64
CA SER A 277 -5.53 -9.40 15.75
C SER A 277 -4.45 -8.50 16.38
N TYR A 278 -4.51 -8.28 17.69
CA TYR A 278 -3.47 -7.55 18.42
C TYR A 278 -2.16 -8.33 18.46
N ASN A 279 -2.21 -9.63 18.72
CA ASN A 279 -1.04 -10.50 18.75
C ASN A 279 -0.37 -10.61 17.38
N LEU A 280 -1.16 -10.71 16.29
CA LEU A 280 -0.61 -10.68 14.94
C LEU A 280 0.20 -9.41 14.68
N ALA A 281 -0.36 -8.25 15.02
CA ALA A 281 0.33 -6.97 14.85
C ALA A 281 1.57 -6.84 15.76
N ARG A 282 1.47 -7.25 17.04
CA ARG A 282 2.59 -7.25 17.99
C ARG A 282 3.73 -8.14 17.51
N GLY A 283 3.43 -9.39 17.16
CA GLY A 283 4.42 -10.36 16.68
C GLY A 283 5.10 -9.90 15.40
N PHE A 284 4.34 -9.30 14.47
CA PHE A 284 4.91 -8.70 13.26
C PHE A 284 5.88 -7.56 13.59
N ILE A 285 5.47 -6.60 14.44
CA ILE A 285 6.31 -5.47 14.85
C ILE A 285 7.57 -5.98 15.57
N ASP A 286 7.43 -6.90 16.52
CA ASP A 286 8.55 -7.47 17.27
C ASP A 286 9.56 -8.14 16.35
N THR A 287 9.09 -9.02 15.46
CA THR A 287 9.93 -9.74 14.50
C THR A 287 10.69 -8.76 13.59
N CYS A 288 10.04 -7.68 13.15
CA CYS A 288 10.71 -6.65 12.37
C CYS A 288 11.84 -5.99 13.18
N LEU A 289 11.55 -5.57 14.40
CA LEU A 289 12.51 -4.80 15.20
C LEU A 289 13.67 -5.65 15.69
N GLN A 290 13.44 -6.90 16.09
CA GLN A 290 14.51 -7.85 16.42
C GLN A 290 15.47 -8.06 15.23
N ARG A 291 14.94 -8.11 14.00
CA ARG A 291 15.76 -8.20 12.79
C ARG A 291 16.55 -6.91 12.54
N LEU A 292 15.96 -5.74 12.78
CA LEU A 292 16.68 -4.46 12.69
C LEU A 292 17.80 -4.36 13.72
N GLU A 293 17.57 -4.77 14.98
CA GLU A 293 18.61 -4.80 16.02
C GLU A 293 19.75 -5.76 15.67
N THR A 294 19.42 -6.90 15.05
CA THR A 294 20.44 -7.84 14.56
C THR A 294 21.26 -7.20 13.44
N ASN A 295 20.58 -6.58 12.46
CA ASN A 295 21.24 -5.89 11.35
C ASN A 295 22.08 -4.69 11.81
N GLU A 296 21.70 -3.99 12.89
CA GLU A 296 22.48 -2.88 13.44
C GLU A 296 23.85 -3.37 13.96
N LYS A 297 23.88 -4.53 14.61
CA LYS A 297 25.12 -5.17 15.09
C LYS A 297 26.02 -5.62 13.95
N ASP A 298 25.41 -6.11 12.86
CA ASP A 298 26.13 -6.80 11.79
C ASP A 298 26.47 -5.93 10.56
N ALA A 299 25.69 -4.88 10.28
CA ALA A 299 25.67 -4.21 8.98
C ALA A 299 25.92 -2.69 9.02
N SER A 300 26.46 -2.14 10.12
CA SER A 300 26.78 -0.71 10.28
C SER A 300 25.61 0.25 10.00
N THR A 301 24.38 -0.25 10.19
CA THR A 301 23.15 0.50 9.96
C THR A 301 22.56 0.90 11.30
N VAL A 302 22.48 2.20 11.58
CA VAL A 302 21.80 2.72 12.77
C VAL A 302 20.34 2.97 12.43
N PHE A 303 19.43 2.74 13.37
CA PHE A 303 18.02 3.06 13.17
C PHE A 303 17.36 3.69 14.41
N ASP A 304 16.26 4.39 14.16
CA ASP A 304 15.27 4.71 15.19
C ASP A 304 13.85 4.66 14.59
N ILE A 305 12.88 4.43 15.47
CA ILE A 305 11.46 4.38 15.14
C ILE A 305 10.76 5.52 15.86
N THR A 306 10.13 6.43 15.10
CA THR A 306 9.18 7.39 15.65
C THR A 306 7.77 6.81 15.55
N ILE A 307 7.08 6.71 16.69
CA ILE A 307 5.77 6.09 16.83
C ILE A 307 4.74 7.17 17.15
N THR A 308 3.64 7.17 16.41
CA THR A 308 2.42 7.93 16.72
C THR A 308 1.25 6.96 16.74
N MET A 309 0.34 7.07 17.71
CA MET A 309 -0.85 6.22 17.77
C MET A 309 -2.10 7.01 18.09
N CYS A 310 -3.21 6.66 17.45
CA CYS A 310 -4.53 7.21 17.75
C CYS A 310 -5.64 6.16 17.67
N ALA A 311 -6.74 6.39 18.38
CA ALA A 311 -8.00 5.71 18.16
C ALA A 311 -8.90 6.61 17.31
N ILE A 312 -9.52 6.07 16.28
CA ILE A 312 -10.32 6.83 15.31
C ILE A 312 -11.77 6.37 15.42
N LYS A 313 -12.64 7.32 15.78
CA LYS A 313 -14.06 7.05 16.01
C LYS A 313 -14.89 7.12 14.73
N ASN A 314 -14.64 8.14 13.91
CA ASN A 314 -15.27 8.34 12.61
C ASN A 314 -14.48 9.38 11.80
N GLY A 315 -14.55 9.29 10.46
CA GLY A 315 -14.04 10.31 9.54
C GLY A 315 -12.64 10.83 9.89
N ASP A 316 -12.59 12.02 10.50
CA ASP A 316 -11.36 12.68 10.95
C ASP A 316 -11.33 12.94 12.46
N THR A 317 -12.21 12.33 13.25
CA THR A 317 -12.23 12.45 14.71
C THR A 317 -11.48 11.29 15.35
N GLY A 318 -10.47 11.62 16.16
CA GLY A 318 -9.67 10.62 16.85
C GLY A 318 -9.05 11.14 18.14
N LYS A 319 -8.53 10.20 18.93
CA LYS A 319 -7.93 10.42 20.24
C LYS A 319 -6.48 9.98 20.22
N ASP A 320 -5.59 10.79 20.78
CA ASP A 320 -4.18 10.43 21.00
C ASP A 320 -4.08 9.26 22.01
N LEU A 321 -3.39 8.18 21.63
CA LEU A 321 -3.20 7.01 22.49
C LEU A 321 -1.84 7.02 23.22
N LEU A 322 -0.92 7.91 22.84
CA LEU A 322 0.39 8.05 23.48
C LEU A 322 0.45 9.25 24.43
N GLY A 323 -0.49 10.18 24.31
CA GLY A 323 -0.66 11.35 25.17
C GLY A 323 -1.96 11.33 25.98
N SER A 324 -2.23 12.45 26.63
CA SER A 324 -3.51 12.72 27.29
C SER A 324 -4.42 13.52 26.37
N GLY A 325 -5.71 13.18 26.32
CA GLY A 325 -6.71 14.00 25.65
C GLY A 325 -7.97 13.24 25.27
N ASP A 326 -8.99 14.00 24.89
CA ASP A 326 -10.23 13.49 24.35
C ASP A 326 -10.20 13.41 22.82
N TYR A 327 -11.28 12.90 22.24
CA TYR A 327 -11.46 12.87 20.79
C TYR A 327 -11.49 14.29 20.23
N LYS A 328 -10.64 14.54 19.25
CA LYS A 328 -10.53 15.80 18.53
C LYS A 328 -10.38 15.54 17.04
N LYS A 329 -10.56 16.59 16.25
CA LYS A 329 -10.25 16.53 14.82
C LYS A 329 -8.76 16.27 14.62
N LEU A 330 -8.43 15.18 13.93
CA LEU A 330 -7.08 14.79 13.56
C LEU A 330 -6.53 15.74 12.52
N LYS A 331 -5.32 16.24 12.74
CA LYS A 331 -4.61 17.06 11.76
C LYS A 331 -3.84 16.15 10.82
N LEU A 332 -4.48 15.82 9.69
CA LEU A 332 -3.86 15.00 8.67
C LEU A 332 -2.66 15.71 8.06
N ALA A 333 -1.56 14.99 7.94
CA ALA A 333 -0.31 15.46 7.36
C ALA A 333 0.27 14.40 6.40
N SER A 334 1.28 14.79 5.65
CA SER A 334 2.01 13.89 4.76
C SER A 334 3.45 14.37 4.62
N SER A 335 4.39 13.43 4.67
CA SER A 335 5.74 13.61 4.17
C SER A 335 5.80 13.18 2.70
N PRO A 336 6.53 13.89 1.83
CA PRO A 336 6.80 13.43 0.47
C PRO A 336 7.72 12.19 0.45
N ILE A 337 8.47 11.93 1.53
CA ILE A 337 9.43 10.82 1.63
C ILE A 337 8.74 9.56 2.17
N TYR A 338 8.07 9.65 3.34
CA TYR A 338 7.49 8.49 4.03
C TYR A 338 5.95 8.47 4.06
N GLY A 339 5.27 9.36 3.32
CA GLY A 339 3.83 9.28 3.15
C GLY A 339 3.00 9.88 4.30
N PRO A 340 1.76 9.40 4.53
CA PRO A 340 0.81 9.97 5.48
C PRO A 340 1.31 9.93 6.92
N CYS A 341 0.95 10.96 7.68
CA CYS A 341 1.19 11.05 9.12
C CYS A 341 0.13 11.94 9.79
N LEU A 342 0.22 12.06 11.10
CA LEU A 342 -0.69 12.87 11.91
C LEU A 342 0.11 13.91 12.69
N ASN A 343 -0.28 15.18 12.55
CA ASN A 343 0.29 16.27 13.33
C ASN A 343 -0.45 16.44 14.65
N ASP A 344 0.21 17.09 15.62
CA ASP A 344 -0.34 17.43 16.94
C ASP A 344 -0.82 16.23 17.78
N LEU A 345 -0.22 15.07 17.51
CA LEU A 345 -0.27 13.90 18.36
C LEU A 345 1.08 13.70 19.04
N THR A 346 1.04 13.08 20.22
CA THR A 346 2.22 12.69 20.96
C THR A 346 3.00 11.65 20.16
N THR A 347 4.31 11.89 20.05
CA THR A 347 5.23 10.97 19.38
C THR A 347 6.22 10.42 20.39
N LYS A 348 6.65 9.16 20.19
CA LYS A 348 7.72 8.55 20.97
C LYS A 348 8.76 7.97 20.03
N THR A 349 10.03 8.26 20.29
CA THR A 349 11.15 7.72 19.52
C THR A 349 11.85 6.63 20.32
N THR A 350 12.12 5.50 19.68
CA THR A 350 12.73 4.32 20.31
C THR A 350 13.76 3.70 19.38
N LYS A 351 14.71 2.95 19.94
CA LYS A 351 15.77 2.26 19.18
C LYS A 351 15.81 0.75 19.43
N LYS A 352 14.90 0.24 20.26
CA LYS A 352 14.85 -1.16 20.67
C LYS A 352 13.45 -1.74 20.48
N SER A 353 13.38 -3.03 20.17
CA SER A 353 12.14 -3.78 20.02
C SER A 353 11.30 -3.72 21.29
N ALA A 354 11.91 -4.05 22.45
CA ALA A 354 11.21 -4.05 23.74
C ALA A 354 10.60 -2.68 24.10
N GLU A 355 11.31 -1.59 23.79
CA GLU A 355 10.82 -0.22 24.03
C GLU A 355 9.67 0.13 23.08
N THR A 356 9.81 -0.22 21.80
CA THR A 356 8.77 0.00 20.78
C THR A 356 7.48 -0.75 21.13
N LEU A 357 7.59 -2.03 21.47
CA LEU A 357 6.44 -2.84 21.89
C LEU A 357 5.81 -2.32 23.16
N LYS A 358 6.60 -1.85 24.13
CA LYS A 358 6.06 -1.20 25.33
C LYS A 358 5.23 0.03 24.98
N VAL A 359 5.68 0.85 24.03
CA VAL A 359 4.91 2.00 23.53
C VAL A 359 3.63 1.54 22.82
N PHE A 360 3.74 0.58 21.91
CA PHE A 360 2.61 0.04 21.16
C PHE A 360 1.53 -0.55 22.08
N ASN A 361 1.94 -1.41 23.02
CA ASN A 361 1.05 -2.03 23.99
C ASN A 361 0.42 -1.01 24.93
N GLY A 362 1.17 0.01 25.35
CA GLY A 362 0.61 1.13 26.13
C GLY A 362 -0.51 1.86 25.36
N GLY A 363 -0.31 2.08 24.05
CA GLY A 363 -1.35 2.65 23.18
C GLY A 363 -2.57 1.76 23.05
N LEU A 364 -2.38 0.44 22.87
CA LEU A 364 -3.50 -0.52 22.84
C LEU A 364 -4.30 -0.50 24.15
N SER A 365 -3.64 -0.48 25.31
CA SER A 365 -4.32 -0.40 26.61
C SER A 365 -5.06 0.93 26.84
N ALA A 366 -4.64 2.00 26.16
CA ALA A 366 -5.32 3.30 26.22
C ALA A 366 -6.58 3.36 25.33
N ALA A 367 -6.71 2.46 24.35
CA ALA A 367 -7.88 2.33 23.49
C ALA A 367 -8.99 1.58 24.25
N LYS A 368 -10.06 2.29 24.61
CA LYS A 368 -11.16 1.76 25.43
C LYS A 368 -12.40 1.39 24.64
N ASP A 369 -12.64 2.06 23.51
CA ASP A 369 -13.80 1.80 22.67
C ASP A 369 -13.48 0.66 21.70
N LYS A 370 -14.31 -0.38 21.71
CA LYS A 370 -14.14 -1.57 20.87
C LYS A 370 -14.53 -1.34 19.40
N LYS A 371 -15.15 -0.20 19.10
CA LYS A 371 -15.58 0.17 17.75
C LYS A 371 -14.59 1.07 17.02
N ASP A 372 -13.65 1.65 17.76
CA ASP A 372 -12.67 2.55 17.19
C ASP A 372 -11.65 1.77 16.36
N ILE A 373 -11.20 2.38 15.27
CA ILE A 373 -10.02 1.91 14.54
C ILE A 373 -8.80 2.39 15.31
N ILE A 374 -7.97 1.46 15.77
CA ILE A 374 -6.68 1.81 16.37
C ILE A 374 -5.67 1.93 15.24
N CYS A 375 -5.01 3.07 15.11
CA CYS A 375 -4.04 3.34 14.06
C CYS A 375 -2.69 3.73 14.66
N ALA A 376 -1.63 3.07 14.23
CA ALA A 376 -0.25 3.37 14.57
C ALA A 376 0.55 3.68 13.30
N PHE A 377 1.31 4.77 13.34
CA PHE A 377 2.32 5.08 12.34
C PHE A 377 3.70 4.89 12.95
N LEU A 378 4.47 3.94 12.41
CA LEU A 378 5.85 3.66 12.80
C LEU A 378 6.75 4.15 11.67
N VAL A 379 7.37 5.32 11.86
CA VAL A 379 8.33 5.87 10.90
C VAL A 379 9.71 5.33 11.25
N LEU A 380 10.22 4.46 10.40
CA LEU A 380 11.56 3.91 10.45
C LEU A 380 12.53 4.87 9.77
N LYS A 381 13.53 5.34 10.52
CA LYS A 381 14.70 6.03 9.99
C LYS A 381 15.88 5.09 10.04
N GLN A 382 16.53 4.88 8.89
CA GLN A 382 17.76 4.09 8.79
C GLN A 382 18.89 4.95 8.26
N ILE A 383 20.05 4.83 8.90
CA ILE A 383 21.29 5.50 8.55
C ILE A 383 22.29 4.40 8.14
N LYS A 384 22.49 4.24 6.83
CA LYS A 384 23.34 3.19 6.27
C LYS A 384 24.68 3.79 5.87
N LYS A 385 25.79 3.22 6.32
CA LYS A 385 27.12 3.58 5.81
C LYS A 385 27.33 2.94 4.44
N VAL A 386 27.62 3.74 3.42
CA VAL A 386 27.83 3.29 2.05
C VAL A 386 29.14 3.89 1.54
N GLY A 387 30.19 3.06 1.52
CA GLY A 387 31.55 3.52 1.18
C GLY A 387 32.03 4.58 2.18
N SER A 388 32.42 5.76 1.68
CA SER A 388 32.80 6.92 2.50
C SER A 388 31.62 7.81 2.90
N GLY A 389 30.40 7.50 2.46
CA GLY A 389 29.22 8.32 2.67
C GLY A 389 28.16 7.65 3.56
N THR A 390 27.09 8.40 3.78
CA THR A 390 25.91 7.96 4.53
C THR A 390 24.67 8.07 3.66
N GLU A 391 23.84 7.03 3.68
CA GLU A 391 22.56 7.00 3.00
C GLU A 391 21.44 6.91 4.04
N VAL A 392 20.49 7.85 3.96
CA VAL A 392 19.37 7.95 4.89
C VAL A 392 18.10 7.49 4.19
N HIS A 393 17.38 6.56 4.82
CA HIS A 393 16.07 6.10 4.40
C HIS A 393 15.02 6.41 5.45
N LEU A 394 13.85 6.90 5.02
CA LEU A 394 12.67 7.07 5.84
C LEU A 394 11.51 6.26 5.24
N SER A 395 10.88 5.40 6.03
CA SER A 395 9.70 4.63 5.61
C SER A 395 8.67 4.56 6.71
N SER A 396 7.39 4.56 6.33
CA SER A 396 6.28 4.44 7.27
C SER A 396 5.67 3.05 7.20
N LEU A 397 5.48 2.42 8.36
CA LEU A 397 4.59 1.30 8.55
C LEU A 397 3.32 1.82 9.22
N CYS A 398 2.21 1.77 8.48
CA CYS A 398 0.87 2.01 9.03
C CYS A 398 0.28 0.69 9.51
N VAL A 399 0.02 0.58 10.81
CA VAL A 399 -0.72 -0.56 11.38
C VAL A 399 -2.09 -0.07 11.80
N ALA A 400 -3.15 -0.65 11.24
CA ALA A 400 -4.52 -0.34 11.62
C ALA A 400 -5.27 -1.57 12.07
N LEU A 401 -5.88 -1.49 13.24
CA LEU A 401 -6.61 -2.57 13.89
C LEU A 401 -8.09 -2.17 13.88
N PHE A 402 -8.87 -2.93 13.11
CA PHE A 402 -10.31 -2.72 12.93
C PHE A 402 -11.15 -3.43 13.99
N GLN A 403 -10.50 -4.21 14.86
CA GLN A 403 -11.17 -5.04 15.87
C GLN A 403 -12.24 -5.91 15.17
N GLU A 404 -13.42 -6.07 15.77
CA GLU A 404 -14.53 -6.86 15.17
C GLU A 404 -15.37 -6.06 14.15
N GLU A 405 -15.04 -4.80 13.89
CA GLU A 405 -15.77 -3.93 12.96
C GLU A 405 -15.28 -4.10 11.52
N VAL A 406 -15.39 -5.32 10.98
CA VAL A 406 -14.92 -5.70 9.63
C VAL A 406 -15.51 -4.83 8.50
N ALA A 407 -16.70 -4.26 8.71
CA ALA A 407 -17.36 -3.37 7.75
C ALA A 407 -16.57 -2.05 7.51
N ASN A 408 -15.71 -1.66 8.44
CA ASN A 408 -14.86 -0.48 8.29
C ASN A 408 -13.84 -0.66 7.16
N LEU A 409 -13.35 -1.88 6.90
CA LEU A 409 -12.47 -2.17 5.77
C LEU A 409 -13.13 -1.84 4.42
N VAL A 410 -14.39 -2.30 4.26
CA VAL A 410 -15.18 -2.02 3.06
C VAL A 410 -15.48 -0.53 2.95
N SER A 411 -15.83 0.12 4.06
CA SER A 411 -16.10 1.55 4.11
C SER A 411 -14.88 2.39 3.69
N LEU A 412 -13.66 1.96 4.05
CA LEU A 412 -12.43 2.59 3.61
C LEU A 412 -12.18 2.41 2.11
N LYS A 413 -12.36 1.18 1.60
CA LYS A 413 -12.26 0.87 0.16
C LYS A 413 -13.22 1.74 -0.65
N ASP A 414 -14.47 1.82 -0.21
CA ASP A 414 -15.53 2.55 -0.91
C ASP A 414 -15.48 4.07 -0.66
N LYS A 415 -14.50 4.54 0.13
CA LYS A 415 -14.27 5.94 0.47
C LYS A 415 -15.51 6.62 1.05
N SER A 416 -16.23 5.89 1.92
CA SER A 416 -17.38 6.43 2.62
C SER A 416 -17.02 7.72 3.37
N SER A 417 -17.91 8.71 3.37
CA SER A 417 -17.69 9.99 4.05
C SER A 417 -17.53 9.84 5.57
N SER A 418 -18.11 8.80 6.17
CA SER A 418 -17.97 8.46 7.59
C SER A 418 -16.67 7.72 7.92
N SER A 419 -15.93 7.27 6.90
CA SER A 419 -14.70 6.50 7.07
C SER A 419 -13.44 7.40 7.03
N PRO A 420 -12.35 7.03 7.72
CA PRO A 420 -11.07 7.74 7.65
C PRO A 420 -10.29 7.48 6.35
N HIS A 421 -10.97 7.31 5.20
CA HIS A 421 -10.34 6.96 3.92
C HIS A 421 -9.23 7.92 3.48
N LYS A 422 -9.28 9.21 3.89
CA LYS A 422 -8.22 10.18 3.62
C LYS A 422 -6.90 9.83 4.32
N LEU A 423 -6.97 9.30 5.54
CA LEU A 423 -5.80 8.85 6.30
C LEU A 423 -5.22 7.58 5.66
N PHE A 424 -6.10 6.66 5.23
CA PHE A 424 -5.73 5.37 4.65
C PHE A 424 -5.52 5.38 3.13
N ARG A 425 -5.49 6.56 2.50
CA ARG A 425 -5.37 6.71 1.04
C ARG A 425 -4.09 6.12 0.44
N TYR A 426 -3.06 5.86 1.25
CA TYR A 426 -1.85 5.17 0.81
C TYR A 426 -2.01 3.65 0.90
N ALA A 427 -2.62 3.17 2.00
CA ALA A 427 -2.89 1.75 2.20
C ALA A 427 -3.84 1.19 1.13
N LEU A 428 -4.88 1.94 0.76
CA LEU A 428 -5.88 1.53 -0.23
C LEU A 428 -5.94 2.49 -1.44
N GLY A 429 -5.50 2.00 -2.60
CA GLY A 429 -5.43 2.70 -3.88
C GLY A 429 -4.20 3.60 -4.07
N GLY A 430 -3.23 3.56 -3.16
CA GLY A 430 -2.10 4.49 -3.10
C GLY A 430 -0.73 3.81 -3.21
N PRO A 431 0.37 4.59 -3.06
CA PRO A 431 1.74 4.09 -3.20
C PRO A 431 2.24 3.47 -1.89
N SER A 432 1.72 2.29 -1.55
CA SER A 432 2.07 1.51 -0.36
C SER A 432 2.01 0.02 -0.69
N VAL A 433 2.89 -0.77 -0.09
CA VAL A 433 2.72 -2.22 -0.03
C VAL A 433 1.73 -2.52 1.09
N CYS A 434 0.59 -3.13 0.78
CA CYS A 434 -0.49 -3.32 1.75
C CYS A 434 -0.84 -4.80 1.90
N CYS A 435 -0.81 -5.26 3.15
CA CYS A 435 -1.39 -6.54 3.57
C CYS A 435 -2.65 -6.23 4.39
N SER A 436 -3.80 -6.75 3.96
CA SER A 436 -5.02 -6.81 4.78
C SER A 436 -5.11 -8.20 5.39
N ALA A 437 -5.33 -8.28 6.69
CA ALA A 437 -5.32 -9.51 7.45
C ALA A 437 -6.62 -9.67 8.23
N LEU A 438 -7.13 -10.89 8.28
CA LEU A 438 -8.30 -11.25 9.06
C LEU A 438 -7.99 -12.44 9.97
N CYS A 439 -8.10 -12.23 11.28
CA CYS A 439 -8.00 -13.29 12.28
C CYS A 439 -9.42 -13.82 12.60
N VAL A 440 -9.70 -15.09 12.32
CA VAL A 440 -11.01 -15.73 12.58
C VAL A 440 -10.83 -17.06 13.29
N SER A 441 -11.89 -17.54 13.97
CA SER A 441 -11.95 -18.91 14.49
C SER A 441 -12.60 -19.83 13.46
N ASN A 442 -12.17 -21.09 13.38
CA ASN A 442 -12.89 -22.14 12.64
C ASN A 442 -14.32 -22.38 13.20
N SER A 443 -14.62 -21.89 14.40
CA SER A 443 -15.93 -21.97 15.06
C SER A 443 -16.81 -20.74 14.85
N ASP A 444 -16.33 -19.71 14.14
CA ASP A 444 -17.08 -18.47 13.94
C ASP A 444 -18.13 -18.60 12.82
N GLU A 445 -19.38 -18.83 13.21
CA GLU A 445 -20.55 -18.87 12.32
C GLU A 445 -20.78 -17.55 11.55
N LYS A 446 -20.26 -16.41 12.06
CA LYS A 446 -20.38 -15.09 11.44
C LYS A 446 -19.14 -14.66 10.66
N ALA A 447 -18.15 -15.55 10.50
CA ALA A 447 -16.90 -15.24 9.79
C ALA A 447 -17.12 -14.77 8.34
N ARG A 448 -18.26 -15.12 7.73
CA ARG A 448 -18.61 -14.75 6.35
C ARG A 448 -18.46 -13.24 6.09
N ASP A 449 -18.85 -12.39 7.03
CA ASP A 449 -18.80 -10.94 6.82
C ASP A 449 -17.35 -10.42 6.71
N GLY A 450 -16.45 -10.96 7.54
CA GLY A 450 -15.02 -10.67 7.47
C GLY A 450 -14.39 -11.20 6.18
N LEU A 451 -14.71 -12.45 5.81
CA LEU A 451 -14.21 -13.07 4.58
C LEU A 451 -14.65 -12.32 3.33
N GLU A 452 -15.89 -11.82 3.31
CA GLU A 452 -16.40 -10.99 2.23
C GLU A 452 -15.76 -9.59 2.20
N ALA A 453 -15.45 -9.02 3.37
CA ALA A 453 -14.71 -7.75 3.44
C ALA A 453 -13.31 -7.90 2.84
N GLU A 454 -12.58 -8.95 3.18
CA GLU A 454 -11.26 -9.25 2.62
C GLU A 454 -11.32 -9.50 1.11
N ARG A 455 -12.30 -10.29 0.63
CA ARG A 455 -12.55 -10.51 -0.80
C ARG A 455 -12.66 -9.19 -1.56
N LYS A 456 -13.41 -8.22 -1.02
CA LYS A 456 -13.59 -6.88 -1.62
C LYS A 456 -12.32 -6.03 -1.56
N VAL A 457 -11.61 -6.03 -0.43
CA VAL A 457 -10.38 -5.24 -0.26
C VAL A 457 -9.28 -5.73 -1.19
N ARG A 458 -9.20 -7.04 -1.45
CA ARG A 458 -8.27 -7.65 -2.42
C ARG A 458 -8.41 -7.14 -3.87
N GLU A 459 -9.56 -6.55 -4.20
CA GLU A 459 -9.78 -5.96 -5.54
C GLU A 459 -9.07 -4.62 -5.71
N VAL A 460 -8.58 -4.02 -4.61
CA VAL A 460 -7.94 -2.71 -4.63
C VAL A 460 -6.54 -2.80 -5.25
N LYS A 461 -6.34 -2.04 -6.32
CA LYS A 461 -5.04 -1.89 -6.98
C LYS A 461 -4.26 -0.75 -6.36
N ASN A 462 -3.17 -1.09 -5.71
CA ASN A 462 -2.22 -0.12 -5.18
C ASN A 462 -1.17 0.22 -6.25
N ARG A 463 -0.47 1.33 -6.04
CA ARG A 463 0.60 1.80 -6.91
C ARG A 463 1.93 1.39 -6.32
N GLU A 464 2.96 1.36 -7.15
CA GLU A 464 4.32 1.15 -6.69
C GLU A 464 4.68 2.16 -5.58
N PRO A 465 5.22 1.69 -4.44
CA PRO A 465 5.62 2.57 -3.37
C PRO A 465 6.79 3.45 -3.80
N ARG A 466 6.81 4.68 -3.29
CA ARG A 466 7.95 5.58 -3.53
C ARG A 466 9.18 5.12 -2.76
N SER A 467 10.35 5.54 -3.21
CA SER A 467 11.59 5.36 -2.47
C SER A 467 11.67 6.39 -1.34
N GLY A 468 11.89 5.90 -0.12
CA GLY A 468 12.14 6.70 1.08
C GLY A 468 13.56 7.23 1.20
N ASN A 469 14.36 7.15 0.14
CA ASN A 469 15.74 7.62 0.12
C ASN A 469 15.80 9.15 0.10
N VAL A 470 16.36 9.74 1.14
CA VAL A 470 16.37 11.20 1.34
C VAL A 470 17.16 11.91 0.24
N LYS A 471 18.33 11.37 -0.13
CA LYS A 471 19.17 11.94 -1.21
C LYS A 471 18.48 11.91 -2.58
N LYS A 472 17.78 10.82 -2.91
CA LYS A 472 16.99 10.74 -4.15
C LYS A 472 15.83 11.74 -4.14
N PHE A 473 15.17 11.91 -3.00
CA PHE A 473 14.12 12.92 -2.85
C PHE A 473 14.64 14.34 -3.10
N ILE A 474 15.79 14.72 -2.52
CA ILE A 474 16.43 16.03 -2.72
C ILE A 474 16.68 16.25 -4.21
N GLY A 475 17.43 15.34 -4.85
CA GLY A 475 17.81 15.52 -6.26
C GLY A 475 16.62 15.51 -7.23
N TYR A 476 15.54 14.79 -6.92
CA TYR A 476 14.30 14.85 -7.69
C TYR A 476 13.58 16.18 -7.51
N THR A 477 13.46 16.65 -6.27
CA THR A 477 12.69 17.84 -5.92
C THR A 477 13.39 19.10 -6.41
N GLU A 478 14.71 19.18 -6.37
CA GLU A 478 15.49 20.29 -6.95
C GLU A 478 15.27 20.43 -8.46
N LYS A 479 15.27 19.30 -9.19
CA LYS A 479 14.94 19.30 -10.62
C LYS A 479 13.51 19.77 -10.88
N GLU A 480 12.57 19.36 -10.03
CA GLU A 480 11.19 19.81 -10.15
C GLU A 480 11.03 21.30 -9.83
N ILE A 481 11.74 21.82 -8.83
CA ILE A 481 11.79 23.25 -8.51
C ILE A 481 12.28 24.04 -9.73
N ALA A 482 13.37 23.61 -10.36
CA ALA A 482 13.91 24.27 -11.55
C ALA A 482 12.87 24.31 -12.69
N ARG A 483 12.20 23.17 -12.96
CA ARG A 483 11.13 23.07 -13.96
C ARG A 483 9.93 23.99 -13.66
N GLN A 484 9.54 24.11 -12.39
CA GLN A 484 8.44 24.98 -11.99
C GLN A 484 8.82 26.47 -12.11
N LYS A 485 10.08 26.82 -11.78
CA LYS A 485 10.60 28.19 -11.98
C LYS A 485 10.69 28.58 -13.46
N GLU A 486 11.03 27.64 -14.35
CA GLU A 486 11.02 27.89 -15.80
C GLU A 486 9.61 28.23 -16.31
N LYS A 487 8.59 27.47 -15.85
CA LYS A 487 7.18 27.70 -16.19
C LYS A 487 6.64 29.04 -15.70
N LEU A 488 7.28 29.65 -14.70
CA LEU A 488 6.88 30.95 -14.16
C LEU A 488 6.99 32.07 -15.20
N SER A 489 7.94 31.94 -16.13
CA SER A 489 8.18 32.92 -17.20
C SER A 489 7.04 32.98 -18.23
N SER A 490 6.29 31.90 -18.40
CA SER A 490 5.20 31.77 -19.37
C SER A 490 3.80 31.65 -18.74
N ALA A 491 3.69 31.76 -17.42
CA ALA A 491 2.44 31.58 -16.69
C ALA A 491 1.61 32.87 -16.61
N SER A 492 0.28 32.73 -16.53
CA SER A 492 -0.60 33.87 -16.18
C SER A 492 -0.42 34.28 -14.71
N ASP A 493 -0.87 35.47 -14.31
CA ASP A 493 -0.64 35.98 -12.95
C ASP A 493 -1.31 35.14 -11.83
N SER A 494 -2.43 34.47 -12.13
CA SER A 494 -3.07 33.53 -11.19
C SER A 494 -2.27 32.23 -11.07
N GLU A 495 -1.70 31.74 -12.16
CA GLU A 495 -0.83 30.57 -12.19
C GLU A 495 0.51 30.84 -11.52
N LYS A 496 1.11 32.03 -11.71
CA LYS A 496 2.35 32.45 -11.06
C LYS A 496 2.26 32.31 -9.54
N LYS A 497 1.23 32.90 -8.91
CA LYS A 497 1.04 32.79 -7.45
C LYS A 497 0.92 31.33 -6.97
N SER A 498 0.25 30.48 -7.76
CA SER A 498 0.12 29.06 -7.44
C SER A 498 1.46 28.32 -7.54
N ILE A 499 2.23 28.60 -8.61
CA ILE A 499 3.56 28.01 -8.83
C ILE A 499 4.55 28.51 -7.77
N GLU A 500 4.57 29.80 -7.45
CA GLU A 500 5.42 30.39 -6.40
C GLU A 500 5.17 29.71 -5.04
N LYS A 501 3.90 29.56 -4.65
CA LYS A 501 3.55 28.86 -3.40
C LYS A 501 4.01 27.40 -3.42
N ARG A 502 3.89 26.72 -4.56
CA ARG A 502 4.36 25.32 -4.73
C ARG A 502 5.88 25.26 -4.59
N VAL A 503 6.61 26.16 -5.26
CA VAL A 503 8.07 26.24 -5.22
C VAL A 503 8.56 26.52 -3.81
N ALA A 504 7.99 27.51 -3.11
CA ALA A 504 8.36 27.82 -1.73
C ALA A 504 8.15 26.61 -0.80
N SER A 505 7.05 25.88 -0.97
CA SER A 505 6.81 24.64 -0.21
C SER A 505 7.84 23.56 -0.52
N MET A 506 8.23 23.38 -1.78
CA MET A 506 9.25 22.41 -2.19
C MET A 506 10.63 22.78 -1.64
N GLU A 507 11.01 24.05 -1.71
CA GLU A 507 12.28 24.55 -1.17
C GLU A 507 12.36 24.33 0.34
N SER A 508 11.27 24.56 1.08
CA SER A 508 11.21 24.24 2.51
C SER A 508 11.42 22.74 2.76
N MET A 509 10.77 21.87 1.98
CA MET A 509 10.91 20.42 2.11
C MET A 509 12.32 19.93 1.77
N VAL A 510 12.96 20.52 0.75
CA VAL A 510 14.35 20.22 0.39
C VAL A 510 15.30 20.63 1.51
N LYS A 511 15.09 21.82 2.10
CA LYS A 511 15.90 22.28 3.24
C LYS A 511 15.81 21.31 4.43
N ASP A 512 14.60 20.88 4.78
CA ASP A 512 14.40 19.90 5.85
C ASP A 512 15.01 18.53 5.52
N ALA A 513 14.91 18.09 4.25
CA ALA A 513 15.53 16.84 3.80
C ALA A 513 17.06 16.91 3.80
N GLN A 514 17.64 18.06 3.45
CA GLN A 514 19.08 18.29 3.52
C GLN A 514 19.55 18.27 4.98
N GLU A 515 18.82 18.89 5.90
CA GLU A 515 19.07 18.80 7.34
C GLU A 515 19.02 17.34 7.85
N MET A 516 18.05 16.55 7.35
CA MET A 516 17.97 15.11 7.64
C MET A 516 19.15 14.33 7.07
N GLN A 517 19.63 14.67 5.88
CA GLN A 517 20.75 14.00 5.24
C GLN A 517 22.09 14.34 5.89
N ASP A 518 22.26 15.59 6.35
CA ASP A 518 23.51 16.08 6.94
C ASP A 518 23.62 15.75 8.44
N ASN A 519 22.51 15.76 9.16
CA ASN A 519 22.46 15.51 10.61
C ASN A 519 21.46 14.39 11.00
N PRO A 520 21.50 13.20 10.37
CA PRO A 520 20.45 12.20 10.50
C PRO A 520 20.24 11.69 11.93
N GLU A 521 21.25 11.75 12.79
CA GLU A 521 21.16 11.32 14.19
C GLU A 521 20.35 12.28 15.07
N LYS A 522 20.30 13.58 14.70
CA LYS A 522 19.67 14.64 15.49
C LYS A 522 18.36 15.12 14.89
N THR A 523 18.15 14.89 13.60
CA THR A 523 16.96 15.36 12.89
C THR A 523 15.81 14.36 13.03
N ALA A 524 14.66 14.86 13.46
CA ALA A 524 13.41 14.08 13.50
C ALA A 524 12.71 14.09 12.14
N PRO A 525 12.04 13.00 11.73
CA PRO A 525 11.20 13.01 10.53
C PRO A 525 10.08 14.06 10.63
N LYS A 526 9.88 14.86 9.56
CA LYS A 526 8.86 15.91 9.50
C LYS A 526 7.71 15.55 8.56
N GLY A 527 6.49 15.86 9.01
CA GLY A 527 5.26 15.78 8.25
C GLY A 527 4.69 17.16 7.96
N TYR A 528 4.11 17.36 6.77
CA TYR A 528 3.57 18.65 6.34
C TYR A 528 2.05 18.58 6.27
N ALA A 529 1.37 19.64 6.73
CA ALA A 529 -0.09 19.70 6.74
C ALA A 529 -0.68 19.55 5.32
N MET A 530 -1.81 18.84 5.23
CA MET A 530 -2.52 18.55 3.97
C MET A 530 -3.69 19.48 3.66
#